data_AF-F2R8D3-F1
#
_entry.id   AF-F2R8D3-F1
#
_cell.length_a   1.000
_cell.length_b   1.000
_cell.length_c   1.000
_cell.angle_alpha   90.00
_cell.angle_beta   90.00
_cell.angle_gamma   90.00
#
_symmetry.space_group_name_H-M   'P 1'
#
loop_
_entity.id
_entity.type
_entity.pdbx_description
1 polymer ?
#
loop_
_entity_poly.entity_id
_entity_poly.type
_entity_poly.pdbx_seq_one_letter_code
_entity_poly.pdbx_strand_id
1 'polypeptide(L)'
;MRAVRRPAAPGQVGWGVTTFLATLGGKLADTWVSLLVLPGLLYLAVLSAAPVLGHRHALDHGLLTARIDALADDPAAHAPGTVIVFGVLLLVAAAGVSRLTAALGAGVERLWLGDWPAALRPASRALTRRRATRWAAADAAHRRAVAATALRFAAESRGEPALEPALDVAGPDAAGSEGPGHPDPAADTVGLNDARNRIALTRPARPTWMGDRLLAADARVHRTYRIDLTSAWPRLWLLLSDTAHAEVRAARSALTAAARRAAWGLLYLLPALWWWPAALIAVVTWGGAWRQGRVAVHEFAELVESAVDLHGRDLATALGIPCEEQLTATTGLAITRTLRKGT
;
A
#
# COMPACT_ATOMS: atom_id res chain seq x y z
N MET A 1 -60.42 49.64 13.52
CA MET A 1 -60.05 48.37 12.86
C MET A 1 -58.99 47.67 13.69
N ARG A 2 -59.37 46.64 14.46
CA ARG A 2 -58.46 45.82 15.29
C ARG A 2 -57.91 44.67 14.44
N ALA A 3 -56.60 44.60 14.24
CA ALA A 3 -55.93 43.48 13.59
C ALA A 3 -55.78 42.31 14.58
N VAL A 4 -56.46 41.21 14.29
CA VAL A 4 -56.39 39.95 15.04
C VAL A 4 -55.07 39.25 14.73
N ARG A 5 -54.15 39.16 15.70
CA ARG A 5 -52.99 38.26 15.63
C ARG A 5 -53.46 36.81 15.83
N ARG A 6 -53.20 35.94 14.85
CA ARG A 6 -53.32 34.47 15.00
C ARG A 6 -52.13 33.93 15.81
N PRO A 7 -52.30 32.93 16.71
CA PRO A 7 -51.20 32.31 17.43
C PRO A 7 -50.38 31.38 16.52
N ALA A 8 -49.06 31.37 16.72
CA ALA A 8 -48.12 30.47 16.05
C ALA A 8 -48.34 29.03 16.54
N ALA A 9 -48.36 28.07 15.60
CA ALA A 9 -48.43 26.65 15.90
C ALA A 9 -47.09 26.16 16.51
N PRO A 10 -47.09 25.49 17.67
CA PRO A 10 -45.91 24.82 18.19
C PRO A 10 -45.83 23.39 17.64
N GLY A 11 -44.67 22.96 17.12
CA GLY A 11 -44.39 21.51 17.01
C GLY A 11 -43.70 20.96 15.76
N GLN A 12 -42.81 21.67 15.07
CA GLN A 12 -42.04 21.10 13.94
C GLN A 12 -40.51 21.08 14.14
N VAL A 13 -40.02 20.81 15.36
CA VAL A 13 -38.56 20.71 15.61
C VAL A 13 -38.11 19.27 15.96
N GLY A 14 -39.04 18.37 16.28
CA GLY A 14 -38.71 17.00 16.73
C GLY A 14 -38.54 15.92 15.65
N TRP A 15 -39.03 16.14 14.43
CA TRP A 15 -39.09 15.08 13.39
C TRP A 15 -37.79 14.92 12.58
N GLY A 16 -36.93 15.95 12.52
CA GLY A 16 -35.70 15.91 11.73
C GLY A 16 -34.60 15.06 12.36
N VAL A 17 -34.39 15.18 13.68
CA VAL A 17 -33.31 14.46 14.39
C VAL A 17 -33.61 12.97 14.49
N THR A 18 -34.86 12.56 14.74
CA THR A 18 -35.25 11.15 14.81
C THR A 18 -35.18 10.48 13.43
N THR A 19 -35.62 11.17 12.37
CA THR A 19 -35.53 10.65 10.99
C THR A 19 -34.08 10.61 10.50
N PHE A 20 -33.25 11.59 10.86
CA PHE A 20 -31.81 11.58 10.57
C PHE A 20 -31.08 10.48 11.34
N LEU A 21 -31.33 10.30 12.63
CA LEU A 21 -30.74 9.21 13.42
C LEU A 21 -31.21 7.82 12.95
N ALA A 22 -32.47 7.69 12.51
CA ALA A 22 -32.98 6.45 11.94
C ALA A 22 -32.37 6.14 10.56
N THR A 23 -32.18 7.16 9.71
CA THR A 23 -31.55 6.98 8.39
C THR A 23 -30.03 6.77 8.48
N LEU A 24 -29.35 7.44 9.42
CA LEU A 24 -27.96 7.14 9.75
C LEU A 24 -27.85 5.73 10.33
N GLY A 25 -28.71 5.40 11.29
CA GLY A 25 -28.75 4.10 11.95
C GLY A 25 -28.96 2.96 10.95
N GLY A 26 -29.89 3.12 10.01
CA GLY A 26 -30.16 2.13 8.96
C GLY A 26 -29.00 1.97 7.97
N LYS A 27 -28.47 3.06 7.41
CA LYS A 27 -27.35 2.99 6.45
C LYS A 27 -26.05 2.53 7.09
N LEU A 28 -25.77 2.93 8.33
CA LEU A 28 -24.61 2.46 9.09
C LEU A 28 -24.79 0.98 9.43
N ALA A 29 -25.93 0.57 10.00
CA ALA A 29 -26.17 -0.83 10.35
C ALA A 29 -25.97 -1.76 9.14
N ASP A 30 -26.53 -1.41 7.99
CA ASP A 30 -26.43 -2.21 6.76
C ASP A 30 -24.97 -2.29 6.24
N THR A 31 -24.26 -1.16 6.28
CA THR A 31 -22.87 -1.06 5.82
C THR A 31 -21.88 -1.77 6.75
N TRP A 32 -22.03 -1.61 8.08
CA TRP A 32 -21.15 -2.26 9.06
C TRP A 32 -21.40 -3.77 9.14
N VAL A 33 -22.64 -4.24 8.97
CA VAL A 33 -22.95 -5.67 8.92
C VAL A 33 -22.37 -6.30 7.64
N SER A 34 -22.59 -5.69 6.48
CA SER A 34 -22.04 -6.23 5.22
C SER A 34 -20.51 -6.21 5.18
N LEU A 35 -19.86 -5.12 5.62
CA LEU A 35 -18.40 -5.00 5.59
C LEU A 35 -17.68 -5.82 6.66
N LEU A 36 -18.33 -6.06 7.82
CA LEU A 36 -17.68 -6.69 8.96
C LEU A 36 -18.14 -8.14 9.19
N VAL A 37 -19.41 -8.44 9.00
CA VAL A 37 -19.96 -9.75 9.33
C VAL A 37 -19.83 -10.70 8.15
N LEU A 38 -20.09 -10.25 6.92
CA LEU A 38 -20.06 -11.12 5.73
C LEU A 38 -18.70 -11.81 5.51
N PRO A 39 -17.55 -11.11 5.56
CA PRO A 39 -16.26 -11.76 5.37
C PRO A 39 -15.91 -12.72 6.52
N GLY A 40 -16.31 -12.38 7.75
CA GLY A 40 -16.14 -13.23 8.92
C GLY A 40 -16.98 -14.51 8.84
N LEU A 41 -18.23 -14.42 8.40
CA LEU A 41 -19.10 -15.57 8.15
C LEU A 41 -18.54 -16.48 7.07
N LEU A 42 -18.10 -15.92 5.94
CA LEU A 42 -17.48 -16.69 4.87
C LEU A 42 -16.24 -17.43 5.37
N TYR A 43 -15.38 -16.75 6.14
CA TYR A 43 -14.20 -17.39 6.73
C TYR A 43 -14.59 -18.51 7.71
N LEU A 44 -15.59 -18.29 8.57
CA LEU A 44 -16.06 -19.32 9.51
C LEU A 44 -16.66 -20.53 8.79
N ALA A 45 -17.39 -20.32 7.69
CA ALA A 45 -17.91 -21.40 6.86
C ALA A 45 -16.77 -22.22 6.21
N VAL A 46 -15.74 -21.56 5.69
CA VAL A 46 -14.56 -22.25 5.16
C VAL A 46 -13.81 -22.99 6.27
N LEU A 47 -13.64 -22.36 7.43
CA LEU A 47 -12.91 -22.94 8.57
C LEU A 47 -13.64 -24.16 9.14
N SER A 48 -14.97 -24.16 9.18
CA SER A 48 -15.76 -25.32 9.64
C SER A 48 -15.82 -26.44 8.60
N ALA A 49 -15.86 -26.11 7.31
CA ALA A 49 -15.88 -27.09 6.22
C ALA A 49 -14.52 -27.76 5.97
N ALA A 50 -13.41 -27.03 6.19
CA ALA A 50 -12.05 -27.51 5.93
C ALA A 50 -11.70 -28.87 6.56
N PRO A 51 -11.95 -29.13 7.86
CA PRO A 51 -11.67 -30.45 8.45
C PRO A 51 -12.59 -31.56 7.95
N VAL A 52 -13.80 -31.23 7.48
CA VAL A 52 -14.78 -32.19 6.96
C VAL A 52 -14.39 -32.67 5.56
N LEU A 53 -14.02 -31.74 4.67
CA LEU A 53 -13.58 -32.05 3.31
C LEU A 53 -12.18 -32.70 3.29
N GLY A 54 -11.30 -32.22 4.18
CA GLY A 54 -9.91 -32.65 4.25
C GLY A 54 -9.14 -32.42 2.93
N HIS A 55 -7.95 -33.01 2.83
CA HIS A 55 -7.13 -32.87 1.63
C HIS A 55 -7.63 -33.73 0.44
N ARG A 56 -8.25 -34.88 0.71
CA ARG A 56 -8.62 -35.88 -0.31
C ARG A 56 -9.96 -35.58 -0.99
N HIS A 57 -10.96 -35.09 -0.26
CA HIS A 57 -12.29 -34.79 -0.80
C HIS A 57 -12.50 -33.28 -0.98
N ALA A 58 -11.43 -32.56 -1.33
CA ALA A 58 -11.41 -31.10 -1.31
C ALA A 58 -12.46 -30.41 -2.20
N LEU A 59 -13.00 -31.10 -3.20
CA LEU A 59 -14.02 -30.60 -4.13
C LEU A 59 -15.33 -31.41 -4.11
N ASP A 60 -15.49 -32.28 -3.11
CA ASP A 60 -16.68 -33.12 -2.98
C ASP A 60 -17.82 -32.33 -2.34
N HIS A 61 -18.71 -31.83 -3.19
CA HIS A 61 -19.90 -31.08 -2.78
C HIS A 61 -20.96 -31.99 -2.14
N GLY A 62 -20.98 -33.28 -2.47
CA GLY A 62 -21.95 -34.25 -1.92
C GLY A 62 -21.71 -34.54 -0.44
N LEU A 63 -20.45 -34.56 -0.01
CA LEU A 63 -20.11 -34.70 1.41
C LEU A 63 -20.56 -33.50 2.24
N LEU A 64 -20.48 -32.29 1.67
CA LEU A 64 -20.91 -31.06 2.34
C LEU A 64 -22.43 -30.99 2.45
N THR A 65 -23.17 -31.31 1.38
CA THR A 65 -24.64 -31.35 1.41
C THR A 65 -25.14 -32.41 2.38
N ALA A 66 -24.60 -33.63 2.34
CA ALA A 66 -24.99 -34.70 3.28
C ALA A 66 -24.76 -34.31 4.75
N ARG A 67 -23.74 -33.51 5.05
CA ARG A 67 -23.51 -32.99 6.41
C ARG A 67 -24.43 -31.86 6.79
N ILE A 68 -24.79 -30.98 5.86
CA ILE A 68 -25.80 -29.94 6.08
C ILE A 68 -27.16 -30.59 6.32
N ASP A 69 -27.54 -31.57 5.51
CA ASP A 69 -28.80 -32.31 5.62
C ASP A 69 -28.86 -33.06 6.95
N ALA A 70 -27.79 -33.77 7.33
CA ALA A 70 -27.72 -34.45 8.63
C ALA A 70 -27.81 -33.49 9.83
N LEU A 71 -27.36 -32.24 9.68
CA LEU A 71 -27.48 -31.22 10.73
C LEU A 71 -28.89 -30.59 10.75
N ALA A 72 -29.52 -30.47 9.57
CA ALA A 72 -30.88 -29.98 9.43
C ALA A 72 -31.92 -30.98 9.96
N ASP A 73 -31.64 -32.27 9.87
CA ASP A 73 -32.50 -33.34 10.38
C ASP A 73 -32.43 -33.51 11.92
N ASP A 74 -31.49 -32.85 12.60
CA ASP A 74 -31.37 -32.91 14.07
C ASP A 74 -32.52 -32.13 14.74
N PRO A 75 -33.35 -32.75 15.61
CA PRO A 75 -34.42 -32.06 16.33
C PRO A 75 -33.96 -30.81 17.10
N ALA A 76 -32.71 -30.79 17.57
CA ALA A 76 -32.14 -29.64 18.26
C ALA A 76 -31.93 -28.43 17.33
N ALA A 77 -31.77 -28.64 16.02
CA ALA A 77 -31.62 -27.58 15.03
C ALA A 77 -32.92 -26.80 14.77
N HIS A 78 -34.08 -27.39 15.09
CA HIS A 78 -35.38 -26.74 14.96
C HIS A 78 -35.87 -26.04 16.24
N ALA A 79 -35.19 -26.26 17.37
CA ALA A 79 -35.56 -25.61 18.62
C ALA A 79 -35.29 -24.09 18.53
N PRO A 80 -36.27 -23.21 18.78
CA PRO A 80 -36.12 -21.76 18.57
C PRO A 80 -35.02 -21.17 19.45
N GLY A 81 -34.84 -21.70 20.66
CA GLY A 81 -33.73 -21.31 21.54
C GLY A 81 -32.36 -21.63 20.95
N THR A 82 -32.18 -22.82 20.37
CA THR A 82 -30.92 -23.23 19.75
C THR A 82 -30.59 -22.37 18.53
N VAL A 83 -31.58 -22.11 17.66
CA VAL A 83 -31.39 -21.27 16.46
C VAL A 83 -30.95 -19.86 16.84
N ILE A 84 -31.64 -19.25 17.82
CA ILE A 84 -31.30 -17.89 18.28
C ILE A 84 -29.91 -17.87 18.90
N VAL A 85 -29.59 -18.80 19.80
CA VAL A 85 -28.29 -18.85 20.48
C VAL A 85 -27.16 -19.08 19.46
N PHE A 86 -27.32 -20.04 18.55
CA PHE A 86 -26.33 -20.33 17.51
C PHE A 86 -26.13 -19.12 16.58
N GLY A 87 -27.22 -18.49 16.12
CA GLY A 87 -27.16 -17.29 15.30
C GLY A 87 -26.39 -16.15 16.00
N VAL A 88 -26.68 -15.90 17.28
CA VAL A 88 -25.97 -14.89 18.08
C VAL A 88 -24.49 -15.24 18.23
N LEU A 89 -24.15 -16.49 18.58
CA LEU A 89 -22.76 -16.95 18.71
C LEU A 89 -21.99 -16.82 17.39
N LEU A 90 -22.62 -17.19 16.27
CA LEU A 90 -22.04 -17.09 14.94
C LEU A 90 -21.75 -15.63 14.55
N LEU A 91 -22.69 -14.72 14.83
CA LEU A 91 -22.51 -13.29 14.58
C LEU A 91 -21.39 -12.69 15.46
N VAL A 92 -21.33 -13.07 16.74
CA VAL A 92 -20.26 -12.65 17.65
C VAL A 92 -18.91 -13.17 17.18
N ALA A 93 -18.82 -14.45 16.78
CA ALA A 93 -17.61 -15.03 16.23
C ALA A 93 -17.17 -14.33 14.94
N ALA A 94 -18.10 -14.05 14.02
CA ALA A 94 -17.81 -13.35 12.76
C ALA A 94 -17.28 -11.94 13.02
N ALA A 95 -17.91 -11.20 13.95
CA ALA A 95 -17.42 -9.88 14.36
C ALA A 95 -16.02 -9.95 15.03
N GLY A 96 -15.79 -10.98 15.84
CA GLY A 96 -14.51 -11.27 16.47
C GLY A 96 -13.39 -11.53 15.47
N VAL A 97 -13.64 -12.39 14.47
CA VAL A 97 -12.71 -12.67 13.36
C VAL A 97 -12.37 -11.39 12.62
N SER A 98 -13.36 -10.56 12.28
CA SER A 98 -13.10 -9.31 11.56
C SER A 98 -12.32 -8.28 12.37
N ARG A 99 -12.53 -8.21 13.69
CA ARG A 99 -11.70 -7.40 14.60
C ARG A 99 -10.26 -7.91 14.64
N LEU A 100 -10.07 -9.23 14.71
CA LEU A 100 -8.74 -9.85 14.65
C LEU A 100 -8.04 -9.51 13.34
N THR A 101 -8.75 -9.57 12.21
CA THR A 101 -8.21 -9.20 10.90
C THR A 101 -7.81 -7.72 10.84
N ALA A 102 -8.55 -6.82 11.47
CA ALA A 102 -8.15 -5.41 11.57
C ALA A 102 -6.85 -5.23 12.38
N ALA A 103 -6.71 -5.94 13.51
CA ALA A 103 -5.50 -5.92 14.33
C ALA A 103 -4.29 -6.51 13.58
N LEU A 104 -4.48 -7.65 12.90
CA LEU A 104 -3.47 -8.26 12.06
C LEU A 104 -3.11 -7.37 10.87
N GLY A 105 -4.08 -6.69 10.26
CA GLY A 105 -3.88 -5.73 9.19
C GLY A 105 -2.97 -4.59 9.63
N ALA A 106 -3.20 -4.02 10.81
CA ALA A 106 -2.31 -3.00 11.39
C ALA A 106 -0.88 -3.55 11.63
N GLY A 107 -0.76 -4.80 12.07
CA GLY A 107 0.52 -5.49 12.21
C GLY A 107 1.26 -5.67 10.87
N VAL A 108 0.55 -6.16 9.85
CA VAL A 108 1.07 -6.31 8.49
C VAL A 108 1.52 -4.97 7.93
N GLU A 109 0.73 -3.91 8.13
CA GLU A 109 1.06 -2.57 7.69
C GLU A 109 2.35 -2.06 8.34
N ARG A 110 2.50 -2.22 9.66
CA ARG A 110 3.75 -1.87 10.38
C ARG A 110 4.95 -2.64 9.83
N LEU A 111 4.79 -3.94 9.56
CA LEU A 111 5.84 -4.75 8.95
C LEU A 111 6.20 -4.27 7.55
N TRP A 112 5.21 -3.93 6.73
CA TRP A 112 5.39 -3.37 5.39
C TRP A 112 6.09 -2.01 5.41
N LEU A 113 5.79 -1.15 6.38
CA LEU A 113 6.44 0.15 6.53
C LEU A 113 7.82 0.08 7.21
N GLY A 114 8.20 -1.10 7.72
CA GLY A 114 9.52 -1.36 8.27
C GLY A 114 9.64 -1.15 9.79
N ASP A 115 8.51 -0.96 10.48
CA ASP A 115 8.42 -0.85 11.94
C ASP A 115 8.21 -2.22 12.57
N TRP A 116 9.28 -3.03 12.51
CA TRP A 116 9.25 -4.41 12.97
C TRP A 116 9.32 -4.49 14.50
N PRO A 117 8.61 -5.44 15.13
CA PRO A 117 8.65 -5.63 16.58
C PRO A 117 10.07 -5.97 17.06
N ALA A 118 10.36 -5.70 18.33
CA ALA A 118 11.70 -5.84 18.90
C ALA A 118 12.30 -7.24 18.68
N ALA A 119 11.49 -8.29 18.80
CA ALA A 119 11.88 -9.68 18.56
C ALA A 119 12.41 -9.95 17.14
N LEU A 120 11.93 -9.19 16.14
CA LEU A 120 12.31 -9.36 14.73
C LEU A 120 13.39 -8.35 14.28
N ARG A 121 13.96 -7.54 15.19
CA ARG A 121 15.08 -6.62 14.89
C ARG A 121 16.31 -7.27 14.25
N PRO A 122 16.80 -8.46 14.69
CA PRO A 122 17.95 -9.07 14.01
C PRO A 122 17.60 -9.45 12.57
N ALA A 123 16.39 -9.98 12.34
CA ALA A 123 15.89 -10.29 11.01
C ALA A 123 15.73 -9.04 10.14
N SER A 124 15.17 -7.94 10.68
CA SER A 124 15.03 -6.69 9.94
C SER A 124 16.40 -6.13 9.52
N ARG A 125 17.39 -6.12 10.42
CA ARG A 125 18.77 -5.70 10.11
C ARG A 125 19.41 -6.60 9.05
N ALA A 126 19.26 -7.92 9.16
CA ALA A 126 19.80 -8.86 8.19
C ALA A 126 19.18 -8.66 6.80
N LEU A 127 17.86 -8.48 6.72
CA LEU A 127 17.14 -8.20 5.48
C LEU A 127 17.54 -6.86 4.87
N THR A 128 17.60 -5.78 5.67
CA THR A 128 18.07 -4.48 5.20
C THR A 128 19.48 -4.58 4.63
N ARG A 129 20.41 -5.28 5.32
CA ARG A 129 21.78 -5.49 4.83
C ARG A 129 21.80 -6.26 3.51
N ARG A 130 21.08 -7.39 3.42
CA ARG A 130 20.98 -8.19 2.19
C ARG A 130 20.39 -7.40 1.02
N ARG A 131 19.40 -6.56 1.28
CA ARG A 131 18.81 -5.68 0.26
C ARG A 131 19.78 -4.58 -0.14
N ALA A 132 20.48 -3.97 0.82
CA ALA A 132 21.48 -2.95 0.56
C ALA A 132 22.66 -3.47 -0.28
N THR A 133 23.12 -4.70 -0.03
CA THR A 133 24.18 -5.31 -0.86
C THR A 133 23.69 -5.62 -2.27
N ARG A 134 22.50 -6.19 -2.43
CA ARG A 134 21.88 -6.42 -3.75
C ARG A 134 21.66 -5.12 -4.52
N TRP A 135 21.21 -4.07 -3.84
CA TRP A 135 21.04 -2.74 -4.44
C TRP A 135 22.38 -2.14 -4.85
N ALA A 136 23.42 -2.24 -4.01
CA ALA A 136 24.75 -1.71 -4.34
C ALA A 136 25.37 -2.40 -5.57
N ALA A 137 25.15 -3.71 -5.75
CA ALA A 137 25.56 -4.42 -6.94
C ALA A 137 24.82 -3.92 -8.20
N ALA A 138 23.49 -3.72 -8.11
CA ALA A 138 22.69 -3.18 -9.21
C ALA A 138 23.07 -1.72 -9.54
N ASP A 139 23.31 -0.88 -8.53
CA ASP A 139 23.75 0.51 -8.70
C ASP A 139 25.15 0.59 -9.33
N ALA A 140 26.08 -0.29 -8.93
CA ALA A 140 27.39 -0.38 -9.56
C ALA A 140 27.28 -0.78 -11.04
N ALA A 141 26.40 -1.73 -11.39
CA ALA A 141 26.17 -2.10 -12.78
C ALA A 141 25.61 -0.93 -13.60
N HIS A 142 24.59 -0.24 -13.09
CA HIS A 142 24.02 0.95 -13.74
C HIS A 142 25.06 2.06 -13.93
N ARG A 143 25.85 2.39 -12.89
CA ARG A 143 26.90 3.42 -13.00
C ARG A 143 27.98 3.06 -14.03
N ARG A 144 28.37 1.79 -14.12
CA ARG A 144 29.33 1.33 -15.15
C ARG A 144 28.76 1.51 -16.55
N ALA A 145 27.49 1.16 -16.76
CA ALA A 145 26.82 1.36 -18.05
C ALA A 145 26.75 2.84 -18.44
N VAL A 146 26.34 3.73 -17.51
CA VAL A 146 26.31 5.18 -17.75
C VAL A 146 27.71 5.73 -18.07
N ALA A 147 28.74 5.29 -17.34
CA ALA A 147 30.11 5.71 -17.60
C ALA A 147 30.62 5.22 -18.97
N ALA A 148 30.33 3.98 -19.35
CA ALA A 148 30.69 3.43 -20.65
C ALA A 148 30.03 4.21 -21.80
N THR A 149 28.75 4.53 -21.66
CA THR A 149 28.01 5.35 -22.62
C THR A 149 28.60 6.77 -22.72
N ALA A 150 28.93 7.40 -21.60
CA ALA A 150 29.57 8.72 -21.59
C ALA A 150 30.95 8.71 -22.26
N LEU A 151 31.75 7.66 -22.05
CA LEU A 151 33.06 7.50 -22.70
C LEU A 151 32.94 7.33 -24.21
N ARG A 152 31.93 6.58 -24.69
CA ARG A 152 31.64 6.41 -26.13
C ARG A 152 31.28 7.74 -26.79
N PHE A 153 30.35 8.50 -26.21
CA PHE A 153 30.00 9.84 -26.70
C PHE A 153 31.21 10.80 -26.68
N ALA A 154 32.11 10.66 -25.71
CA ALA A 154 33.35 11.44 -25.65
C ALA A 154 34.42 10.99 -26.67
N ALA A 155 34.36 9.75 -27.17
CA ALA A 155 35.24 9.25 -28.24
C ALA A 155 34.71 9.66 -29.63
N GLU A 156 33.40 9.52 -29.84
CA GLU A 156 32.70 9.98 -31.05
C GLU A 156 32.87 11.48 -31.27
N SER A 157 32.72 12.29 -30.22
CA SER A 157 32.91 13.76 -30.32
C SER A 157 34.37 14.17 -30.57
N ARG A 158 35.34 13.29 -30.30
CA ARG A 158 36.76 13.48 -30.63
C ARG A 158 37.15 13.00 -32.02
N GLY A 159 36.25 12.34 -32.76
CA GLY A 159 36.53 11.80 -34.09
C GLY A 159 37.51 10.63 -34.09
N GLU A 160 37.71 9.95 -32.95
CA GLU A 160 38.48 8.72 -32.90
C GLU A 160 37.64 7.59 -33.51
N PRO A 161 38.11 6.87 -34.54
CA PRO A 161 37.37 5.74 -35.06
C PRO A 161 37.21 4.71 -33.95
N ALA A 162 35.97 4.28 -33.70
CA ALA A 162 35.66 3.24 -32.73
C ALA A 162 36.61 2.06 -32.99
N LEU A 163 37.48 1.77 -32.03
CA LEU A 163 38.41 0.66 -32.13
C LEU A 163 37.57 -0.61 -32.12
N GLU A 164 37.22 -1.11 -33.31
CA GLU A 164 36.62 -2.42 -33.43
C GLU A 164 37.58 -3.41 -32.75
N PRO A 165 37.10 -4.25 -31.81
CA PRO A 165 37.92 -5.32 -31.31
C PRO A 165 38.21 -6.19 -32.52
N ALA A 166 39.48 -6.24 -32.93
CA ALA A 166 39.96 -7.06 -34.04
C ALA A 166 39.57 -8.53 -33.82
N LEU A 167 38.39 -8.90 -34.32
CA LEU A 167 38.03 -10.26 -34.63
C LEU A 167 38.48 -10.49 -36.06
N ASP A 168 39.67 -11.07 -36.15
CA ASP A 168 40.26 -11.56 -37.38
C ASP A 168 39.40 -12.71 -37.92
N VAL A 169 38.48 -12.41 -38.85
CA VAL A 169 37.90 -13.40 -39.78
C VAL A 169 37.69 -12.72 -41.14
N ALA A 170 38.71 -12.80 -41.98
CA ALA A 170 38.56 -12.63 -43.41
C ALA A 170 37.82 -13.85 -44.00
N GLY A 171 36.64 -13.62 -44.56
CA GLY A 171 35.96 -14.55 -45.46
C GLY A 171 35.10 -13.74 -46.44
N PRO A 172 35.36 -13.78 -47.76
CA PRO A 172 34.48 -13.15 -48.72
C PRO A 172 33.29 -14.09 -48.92
N ASP A 173 32.09 -13.61 -48.58
CA ASP A 173 30.77 -13.99 -49.14
C ASP A 173 29.69 -13.91 -48.07
N ALA A 174 29.07 -12.74 -47.91
CA ALA A 174 27.72 -12.61 -47.37
C ALA A 174 27.14 -11.23 -47.71
N ALA A 175 26.55 -11.13 -48.90
CA ALA A 175 25.58 -10.09 -49.20
C ALA A 175 24.30 -10.36 -48.41
N GLY A 176 23.76 -9.33 -47.75
CA GLY A 176 22.37 -9.31 -47.30
C GLY A 176 22.05 -10.09 -46.03
N SER A 177 22.55 -9.63 -44.88
CA SER A 177 21.87 -9.86 -43.61
C SER A 177 21.81 -8.57 -42.83
N GLU A 178 20.59 -8.07 -42.60
CA GLU A 178 20.29 -7.09 -41.56
C GLU A 178 21.03 -7.52 -40.28
N GLY A 179 22.06 -6.77 -39.91
CA GLY A 179 22.86 -7.08 -38.73
C GLY A 179 21.96 -7.15 -37.49
N PRO A 180 22.26 -8.02 -36.51
CA PRO A 180 21.53 -8.04 -35.25
C PRO A 180 21.68 -6.65 -34.65
N GLY A 181 20.55 -5.91 -34.57
CA GLY A 181 20.54 -4.52 -34.15
C GLY A 181 21.40 -4.35 -32.91
N HIS A 182 22.41 -3.47 -33.01
CA HIS A 182 23.25 -3.13 -31.86
C HIS A 182 22.29 -2.73 -30.73
N PRO A 183 22.25 -3.45 -29.60
CA PRO A 183 21.32 -3.13 -28.53
C PRO A 183 21.57 -1.68 -28.14
N ASP A 184 20.52 -0.86 -28.24
CA ASP A 184 20.61 0.56 -27.94
C ASP A 184 21.23 0.74 -26.55
N PRO A 185 22.40 1.39 -26.44
CA PRO A 185 23.07 1.58 -25.15
C PRO A 185 22.19 2.37 -24.17
N ALA A 186 21.26 3.21 -24.66
CA ALA A 186 20.27 3.84 -23.81
C ALA A 186 19.29 2.81 -23.21
N ALA A 187 18.85 1.81 -23.98
CA ALA A 187 17.98 0.74 -23.50
C ALA A 187 18.62 -0.13 -22.39
N ASP A 188 19.94 -0.37 -22.45
CA ASP A 188 20.66 -1.08 -21.38
C ASP A 188 20.72 -0.24 -20.09
N THR A 189 20.96 1.07 -20.18
CA THR A 189 20.99 1.95 -18.99
C THR A 189 19.62 2.07 -18.31
N VAL A 190 18.53 2.14 -19.09
CA VAL A 190 17.15 2.20 -18.59
C VAL A 190 16.77 0.88 -17.90
N GLY A 191 17.04 -0.26 -18.54
CA GLY A 191 16.78 -1.58 -17.94
C GLY A 191 17.55 -1.82 -16.63
N LEU A 192 18.80 -1.38 -16.55
CA LEU A 192 19.61 -1.44 -15.32
C LEU A 192 19.10 -0.47 -14.25
N ASN A 193 18.66 0.72 -14.63
CA ASN A 193 18.01 1.67 -13.71
C ASN A 193 16.71 1.06 -13.14
N ASP A 194 15.87 0.46 -13.97
CA ASP A 194 14.64 -0.20 -13.55
C ASP A 194 14.92 -1.41 -12.66
N ALA A 195 15.93 -2.21 -12.99
CA ALA A 195 16.37 -3.32 -12.16
C ALA A 195 16.82 -2.86 -10.76
N ARG A 196 17.56 -1.75 -10.67
CA ARG A 196 17.93 -1.11 -9.40
C ARG A 196 16.68 -0.60 -8.66
N ASN A 197 15.80 0.12 -9.34
CA ASN A 197 14.60 0.74 -8.76
C ASN A 197 13.57 -0.29 -8.28
N ARG A 198 13.53 -1.49 -8.89
CA ARG A 198 12.76 -2.64 -8.38
C ARG A 198 13.19 -3.05 -6.97
N ILE A 199 14.46 -2.83 -6.60
CA ILE A 199 14.97 -3.11 -5.24
C ILE A 199 14.69 -1.94 -4.29
N ALA A 200 15.06 -0.72 -4.69
CA ALA A 200 14.75 0.54 -4.00
C ALA A 200 15.22 1.74 -4.85
N LEU A 201 14.57 2.91 -4.69
CA LEU A 201 14.97 4.16 -5.36
C LEU A 201 16.28 4.74 -4.79
N THR A 202 16.43 4.68 -3.47
CA THR A 202 17.64 5.05 -2.74
C THR A 202 18.26 3.81 -2.09
N ARG A 203 19.48 3.94 -1.56
CA ARG A 203 20.12 2.84 -0.84
C ARG A 203 19.18 2.33 0.27
N PRO A 204 18.80 1.03 0.26
CA PRO A 204 17.88 0.46 1.24
C PRO A 204 18.34 0.72 2.68
N ALA A 205 17.45 1.25 3.50
CA ALA A 205 17.66 1.47 4.93
C ALA A 205 16.54 0.85 5.79
N ARG A 206 15.46 0.38 5.18
CA ARG A 206 14.35 -0.36 5.79
C ARG A 206 14.33 -1.81 5.28
N PRO A 207 13.72 -2.75 6.03
CA PRO A 207 13.69 -4.16 5.65
C PRO A 207 12.82 -4.44 4.41
N THR A 208 11.87 -3.55 4.10
CA THR A 208 10.85 -3.71 3.06
C THR A 208 10.93 -2.61 1.99
N TRP A 209 10.54 -2.94 0.75
CA TRP A 209 10.49 -1.96 -0.35
C TRP A 209 9.51 -0.81 -0.07
N MET A 210 8.36 -1.12 0.53
CA MET A 210 7.34 -0.11 0.86
C MET A 210 7.86 0.91 1.89
N GLY A 211 8.54 0.45 2.95
CA GLY A 211 9.18 1.35 3.92
C GLY A 211 10.30 2.19 3.30
N ASP A 212 11.12 1.59 2.41
CA ASP A 212 12.15 2.34 1.68
C ASP A 212 11.56 3.38 0.72
N ARG A 213 10.40 3.13 0.10
CA ARG A 213 9.77 4.08 -0.82
C ARG A 213 9.34 5.38 -0.11
N LEU A 214 8.80 5.28 1.11
CA LEU A 214 8.47 6.45 1.93
C LEU A 214 9.72 7.16 2.43
N LEU A 215 10.74 6.40 2.85
CA LEU A 215 12.02 6.99 3.25
C LEU A 215 12.73 7.69 2.09
N ALA A 216 12.59 7.15 0.87
CA ALA A 216 13.13 7.77 -0.34
C ALA A 216 12.45 9.12 -0.65
N ALA A 217 11.13 9.23 -0.43
CA ALA A 217 10.40 10.50 -0.58
C ALA A 217 10.91 11.56 0.41
N ASP A 218 11.01 11.20 1.69
CA ASP A 218 11.57 12.06 2.74
C ASP A 218 13.01 12.49 2.41
N ALA A 219 13.87 11.54 2.03
CA ALA A 219 15.25 11.82 1.64
C ALA A 219 15.36 12.71 0.40
N ARG A 220 14.45 12.56 -0.58
CA ARG A 220 14.41 13.36 -1.81
C ARG A 220 14.01 14.80 -1.51
N VAL A 221 12.92 14.99 -0.76
CA VAL A 221 12.48 16.31 -0.29
C VAL A 221 13.59 16.99 0.53
N HIS A 222 14.20 16.26 1.46
CA HIS A 222 15.28 16.82 2.28
C HIS A 222 16.53 17.15 1.45
N ARG A 223 16.88 16.34 0.45
CA ARG A 223 18.04 16.61 -0.42
C ARG A 223 17.82 17.81 -1.33
N THR A 224 16.62 17.97 -1.87
CA THR A 224 16.28 19.07 -2.80
C THR A 224 16.04 20.38 -2.06
N TYR A 225 15.22 20.36 -1.01
CA TYR A 225 14.75 21.59 -0.35
C TYR A 225 15.31 21.80 1.05
N ARG A 226 16.01 20.82 1.64
CA ARG A 226 16.48 20.86 3.05
C ARG A 226 15.34 21.03 4.05
N ILE A 227 14.12 20.70 3.64
CA ILE A 227 12.95 20.63 4.51
C ILE A 227 12.99 19.30 5.26
N ASP A 228 12.82 19.37 6.58
CA ASP A 228 12.53 18.21 7.41
C ASP A 228 11.03 17.89 7.35
N LEU A 229 10.65 16.88 6.58
CA LEU A 229 9.25 16.55 6.33
C LEU A 229 8.51 16.20 7.63
N THR A 230 9.18 15.59 8.60
CA THR A 230 8.57 15.22 9.88
C THR A 230 8.00 16.43 10.63
N SER A 231 8.72 17.56 10.61
CA SER A 231 8.29 18.79 11.28
C SER A 231 7.42 19.69 10.39
N ALA A 232 7.64 19.67 9.08
CA ALA A 232 6.88 20.45 8.10
C ALA A 232 5.49 19.87 7.81
N TRP A 233 5.34 18.55 7.81
CA TRP A 233 4.11 17.87 7.38
C TRP A 233 2.84 18.33 8.07
N PRO A 234 2.77 18.50 9.42
CA PRO A 234 1.55 18.99 10.06
C PRO A 234 1.13 20.40 9.62
N ARG A 235 2.08 21.27 9.24
CA ARG A 235 1.76 22.62 8.75
C ARG A 235 1.41 22.61 7.28
N LEU A 236 2.14 21.85 6.46
CA LEU A 236 1.78 21.61 5.07
C LEU A 236 0.36 21.06 4.98
N TRP A 237 0.02 20.11 5.85
CA TRP A 237 -1.32 19.56 5.96
C TRP A 237 -2.38 20.63 6.20
N LEU A 238 -2.11 21.71 6.96
CA LEU A 238 -3.10 22.77 7.17
C LEU A 238 -3.25 23.70 5.95
N LEU A 239 -2.29 23.71 5.03
CA LEU A 239 -2.27 24.55 3.84
C LEU A 239 -2.78 23.83 2.59
N LEU A 240 -2.92 22.50 2.63
CA LEU A 240 -3.46 21.75 1.50
C LEU A 240 -4.91 22.15 1.20
N SER A 241 -5.26 22.12 -0.08
CA SER A 241 -6.65 22.21 -0.52
C SER A 241 -7.46 20.98 -0.10
N ASP A 242 -8.79 21.11 -0.04
CA ASP A 242 -9.68 19.99 0.26
C ASP A 242 -9.49 18.80 -0.71
N THR A 243 -9.21 19.09 -1.97
CA THR A 243 -8.89 18.08 -3.00
C THR A 243 -7.59 17.35 -2.66
N ALA A 244 -6.51 18.09 -2.35
CA ALA A 244 -5.22 17.48 -2.00
C ALA A 244 -5.33 16.65 -0.70
N HIS A 245 -6.10 17.11 0.29
CA HIS A 245 -6.40 16.29 1.46
C HIS A 245 -7.11 14.99 1.11
N ALA A 246 -8.12 15.05 0.23
CA ALA A 246 -8.89 13.88 -0.17
C ALA A 246 -7.99 12.84 -0.84
N GLU A 247 -7.15 13.25 -1.79
CA GLU A 247 -6.21 12.37 -2.49
C GLU A 247 -5.20 11.71 -1.54
N VAL A 248 -4.58 12.48 -0.64
CA VAL A 248 -3.61 11.92 0.32
C VAL A 248 -4.30 10.95 1.30
N ARG A 249 -5.50 11.27 1.78
CA ARG A 249 -6.28 10.35 2.63
C ARG A 249 -6.69 9.09 1.86
N ALA A 250 -7.07 9.22 0.60
CA ALA A 250 -7.47 8.10 -0.25
C ALA A 250 -6.30 7.12 -0.43
N ALA A 251 -5.13 7.61 -0.82
CA ALA A 251 -3.91 6.80 -0.97
C ALA A 251 -3.51 6.13 0.36
N ARG A 252 -3.59 6.85 1.48
CA ARG A 252 -3.32 6.27 2.81
C ARG A 252 -4.30 5.17 3.19
N SER A 253 -5.59 5.37 2.88
CA SER A 253 -6.65 4.41 3.15
C SER A 253 -6.51 3.16 2.27
N ALA A 254 -6.04 3.31 1.02
CA ALA A 254 -5.78 2.21 0.10
C ALA A 254 -4.66 1.29 0.62
N LEU A 255 -3.61 1.86 1.21
CA LEU A 255 -2.56 1.09 1.88
C LEU A 255 -3.12 0.29 3.08
N THR A 256 -3.90 0.93 3.95
CA THR A 256 -4.51 0.24 5.10
C THR A 256 -5.50 -0.85 4.66
N ALA A 257 -6.26 -0.60 3.59
CA ALA A 257 -7.14 -1.59 3.01
C ALA A 257 -6.36 -2.78 2.43
N ALA A 258 -5.23 -2.53 1.76
CA ALA A 258 -4.34 -3.58 1.26
C ALA A 258 -3.76 -4.42 2.40
N ALA A 259 -3.29 -3.80 3.49
CA ALA A 259 -2.75 -4.52 4.64
C ALA A 259 -3.82 -5.39 5.34
N ARG A 260 -5.05 -4.87 5.47
CA ARG A 260 -6.20 -5.64 5.97
C ARG A 260 -6.56 -6.81 5.04
N ARG A 261 -6.46 -6.64 3.71
CA ARG A 261 -6.66 -7.72 2.74
C ARG A 261 -5.58 -8.80 2.87
N ALA A 262 -4.33 -8.41 3.11
CA ALA A 262 -3.24 -9.36 3.38
C ALA A 262 -3.47 -10.15 4.67
N ALA A 263 -4.05 -9.52 5.70
CA ALA A 263 -4.40 -10.22 6.94
C ALA A 263 -5.41 -11.36 6.71
N TRP A 264 -6.38 -11.22 5.81
CA TRP A 264 -7.25 -12.34 5.41
C TRP A 264 -6.46 -13.50 4.81
N GLY A 265 -5.46 -13.21 3.97
CA GLY A 265 -4.57 -14.24 3.44
C GLY A 265 -3.83 -15.02 4.52
N LEU A 266 -3.41 -14.36 5.61
CA LEU A 266 -2.81 -15.04 6.77
C LEU A 266 -3.83 -15.92 7.50
N LEU A 267 -5.06 -15.45 7.68
CA LEU A 267 -6.13 -16.22 8.29
C LEU A 267 -6.41 -17.51 7.51
N TYR A 268 -6.44 -17.45 6.17
CA TYR A 268 -6.66 -18.61 5.31
C TYR A 268 -5.54 -19.65 5.35
N LEU A 269 -4.36 -19.34 5.91
CA LEU A 269 -3.32 -20.36 6.15
C LEU A 269 -3.74 -21.39 7.20
N LEU A 270 -4.64 -21.03 8.12
CA LEU A 270 -5.15 -21.96 9.13
C LEU A 270 -5.99 -23.08 8.49
N PRO A 271 -7.09 -22.81 7.77
CA PRO A 271 -7.84 -23.87 7.08
C PRO A 271 -7.02 -24.59 6.00
N ALA A 272 -5.98 -23.94 5.44
CA ALA A 272 -5.07 -24.57 4.48
C ALA A 272 -4.32 -25.80 5.03
N LEU A 273 -4.17 -25.90 6.36
CA LEU A 273 -3.57 -27.07 7.02
C LEU A 273 -4.41 -28.34 6.87
N TRP A 274 -5.72 -28.21 6.60
CA TRP A 274 -6.64 -29.33 6.43
C TRP A 274 -7.24 -29.40 5.02
N TRP A 275 -7.34 -28.27 4.32
CA TRP A 275 -8.00 -28.15 3.01
C TRP A 275 -7.15 -27.31 2.04
N TRP A 276 -6.49 -27.97 1.09
CA TRP A 276 -5.48 -27.33 0.23
C TRP A 276 -6.00 -26.14 -0.62
N PRO A 277 -7.27 -26.06 -1.07
CA PRO A 277 -7.77 -24.89 -1.81
C PRO A 277 -7.69 -23.59 -0.99
N ALA A 278 -7.78 -23.66 0.34
CA ALA A 278 -7.56 -22.49 1.18
C ALA A 278 -6.13 -21.94 1.06
N ALA A 279 -5.14 -22.78 0.73
CA ALA A 279 -3.78 -22.32 0.43
C ALA A 279 -3.75 -21.45 -0.84
N LEU A 280 -4.50 -21.81 -1.88
CA LEU A 280 -4.62 -20.98 -3.08
C LEU A 280 -5.29 -19.64 -2.76
N ILE A 281 -6.36 -19.66 -1.97
CA ILE A 281 -7.03 -18.44 -1.51
C ILE A 281 -6.04 -17.56 -0.75
N ALA A 282 -5.26 -18.13 0.18
CA ALA A 282 -4.24 -17.41 0.94
C ALA A 282 -3.19 -16.76 0.02
N VAL A 283 -2.65 -17.51 -0.96
CA VAL A 283 -1.62 -17.00 -1.89
C VAL A 283 -2.16 -15.89 -2.78
N VAL A 284 -3.35 -16.06 -3.36
CA VAL A 284 -3.97 -15.06 -4.26
C VAL A 284 -4.32 -13.78 -3.49
N THR A 285 -4.94 -13.91 -2.32
CA THR A 285 -5.32 -12.77 -1.48
C THR A 285 -4.10 -12.01 -0.97
N TRP A 286 -3.07 -12.72 -0.48
CA TRP A 286 -1.81 -12.12 -0.03
C TRP A 286 -1.05 -11.46 -1.19
N GLY A 287 -0.90 -12.16 -2.32
CA GLY A 287 -0.19 -11.65 -3.50
C GLY A 287 -0.86 -10.39 -4.08
N GLY A 288 -2.18 -10.41 -4.22
CA GLY A 288 -2.97 -9.26 -4.67
C GLY A 288 -2.88 -8.09 -3.70
N ALA A 289 -2.98 -8.35 -2.39
CA ALA A 289 -2.82 -7.33 -1.36
C ALA A 289 -1.42 -6.72 -1.35
N TRP A 290 -0.38 -7.52 -1.52
CA TRP A 290 1.00 -7.04 -1.58
C TRP A 290 1.24 -6.15 -2.80
N ARG A 291 0.74 -6.55 -3.99
CA ARG A 291 0.83 -5.72 -5.20
C ARG A 291 0.10 -4.39 -5.01
N GLN A 292 -1.14 -4.42 -4.53
CA GLN A 292 -1.93 -3.22 -4.27
C GLN A 292 -1.25 -2.31 -3.23
N GLY A 293 -0.68 -2.89 -2.18
CA GLY A 293 0.05 -2.13 -1.15
C GLY A 293 1.26 -1.40 -1.74
N ARG A 294 1.95 -1.99 -2.73
CA ARG A 294 3.10 -1.33 -3.39
C ARG A 294 2.65 -0.14 -4.22
N VAL A 295 1.55 -0.27 -4.95
CA VAL A 295 0.94 0.81 -5.74
C VAL A 295 0.50 1.95 -4.81
N ALA A 296 -0.28 1.64 -3.76
CA ALA A 296 -0.77 2.65 -2.82
C ALA A 296 0.36 3.41 -2.09
N VAL A 297 1.44 2.73 -1.71
CA VAL A 297 2.61 3.38 -1.09
C VAL A 297 3.35 4.28 -2.08
N HIS A 298 3.43 3.87 -3.35
CA HIS A 298 4.06 4.67 -4.39
C HIS A 298 3.27 5.96 -4.64
N GLU A 299 1.96 5.85 -4.86
CA GLU A 299 1.05 6.99 -5.05
C GLU A 299 1.06 7.93 -3.84
N PHE A 300 0.97 7.38 -2.63
CA PHE A 300 1.04 8.18 -1.41
C PHE A 300 2.36 8.94 -1.31
N ALA A 301 3.49 8.32 -1.64
CA ALA A 301 4.79 8.96 -1.63
C ALA A 301 4.89 10.10 -2.68
N GLU A 302 4.37 9.88 -3.89
CA GLU A 302 4.32 10.91 -4.94
C GLU A 302 3.43 12.10 -4.58
N LEU A 303 2.27 11.86 -3.96
CA LEU A 303 1.39 12.92 -3.48
C LEU A 303 2.04 13.72 -2.35
N VAL A 304 2.78 13.07 -1.45
CA VAL A 304 3.54 13.74 -0.40
C VAL A 304 4.65 14.62 -0.99
N GLU A 305 5.41 14.10 -1.96
CA GLU A 305 6.42 14.89 -2.68
C GLU A 305 5.77 16.10 -3.39
N SER A 306 4.71 15.86 -4.16
CA SER A 306 3.98 16.90 -4.91
C SER A 306 3.36 17.96 -4.00
N ALA A 307 2.88 17.56 -2.81
CA ALA A 307 2.38 18.50 -1.80
C ALA A 307 3.46 19.48 -1.33
N VAL A 308 4.70 19.02 -1.17
CA VAL A 308 5.82 19.91 -0.83
C VAL A 308 6.18 20.80 -2.01
N ASP A 309 6.20 20.25 -3.22
CA ASP A 309 6.57 21.00 -4.43
C ASP A 309 5.58 22.14 -4.71
N LEU A 310 4.28 21.90 -4.50
CA LEU A 310 3.21 22.87 -4.76
C LEU A 310 2.99 23.84 -3.59
N HIS A 311 2.99 23.36 -2.34
CA HIS A 311 2.62 24.16 -1.16
C HIS A 311 3.80 24.56 -0.27
N GLY A 312 5.03 24.19 -0.64
CA GLY A 312 6.23 24.54 0.13
C GLY A 312 6.51 26.04 0.17
N ARG A 313 6.17 26.76 -0.92
CA ARG A 313 6.22 28.24 -0.95
C ARG A 313 5.18 28.85 -0.02
N ASP A 314 3.94 28.36 -0.08
CA ASP A 314 2.86 28.85 0.77
C ASP A 314 3.20 28.66 2.26
N LEU A 315 3.90 27.56 2.58
CA LEU A 315 4.46 27.34 3.92
C LEU A 315 5.53 28.39 4.29
N ALA A 316 6.44 28.73 3.37
CA ALA A 316 7.44 29.78 3.61
C ALA A 316 6.76 31.11 3.92
N THR A 317 5.78 31.50 3.10
CA THR A 317 5.02 32.74 3.24
C THR A 317 4.23 32.77 4.55
N ALA A 318 3.56 31.67 4.92
CA ALA A 318 2.82 31.56 6.17
C ALA A 318 3.73 31.65 7.41
N LEU A 319 5.01 31.29 7.29
CA LEU A 319 6.01 31.44 8.35
C LEU A 319 6.72 32.80 8.34
N GLY A 320 6.35 33.71 7.43
CA GLY A 320 6.98 35.03 7.29
C GLY A 320 8.38 34.99 6.68
N ILE A 321 8.74 33.91 5.97
CA ILE A 321 10.04 33.76 5.30
C ILE A 321 9.90 34.25 3.85
N PRO A 322 10.70 35.23 3.40
CA PRO A 322 10.61 35.72 2.03
C PRO A 322 10.98 34.62 1.03
N CYS A 323 10.07 34.37 0.08
CA CYS A 323 10.23 33.42 -1.01
C CYS A 323 9.54 34.00 -2.24
N GLU A 324 10.33 34.64 -3.12
CA GLU A 324 9.81 35.44 -4.25
C GLU A 324 9.41 34.59 -5.46
N GLU A 325 10.08 33.46 -5.67
CA GLU A 325 9.84 32.59 -6.82
C GLU A 325 9.65 31.12 -6.39
N GLN A 326 10.73 30.34 -6.41
CA GLN A 326 10.71 28.91 -6.17
C GLN A 326 11.25 28.57 -4.78
N LEU A 327 10.78 27.45 -4.24
CA LEU A 327 11.32 26.90 -3.01
C LEU A 327 12.78 26.47 -3.23
N THR A 328 13.71 27.16 -2.57
CA THR A 328 15.15 26.82 -2.61
C THR A 328 15.59 26.09 -1.35
N ALA A 329 16.75 25.45 -1.42
CA ALA A 329 17.36 24.77 -0.27
C ALA A 329 17.64 25.71 0.92
N THR A 330 17.91 26.99 0.68
CA THR A 330 18.15 27.99 1.73
C THR A 330 16.84 28.36 2.43
N THR A 331 15.77 28.61 1.67
CA THR A 331 14.43 28.85 2.21
C THR A 331 13.91 27.65 3.00
N GLY A 332 14.05 26.42 2.49
CA GLY A 332 13.61 25.22 3.19
C GLY A 332 14.43 24.90 4.46
N LEU A 333 15.70 25.27 4.50
CA LEU A 333 16.50 25.22 5.73
C LEU A 333 16.00 26.24 6.77
N ALA A 334 15.64 27.46 6.34
CA ALA A 334 15.05 28.47 7.22
C ALA A 334 13.71 28.00 7.79
N ILE A 335 12.84 27.42 6.94
CA ILE A 335 11.59 26.77 7.37
C ILE A 335 11.90 25.74 8.46
N THR A 336 12.81 24.79 8.19
CA THR A 336 13.15 23.73 9.14
C THR A 336 13.63 24.27 10.48
N ARG A 337 14.52 25.28 10.48
CA ARG A 337 15.00 25.92 11.71
C ARG A 337 13.88 26.57 12.51
N THR A 338 12.98 27.29 11.84
CA THR A 338 11.81 27.92 12.47
C THR A 338 10.89 26.86 13.06
N LEU A 339 10.61 25.78 12.33
CA LEU A 339 9.71 24.72 12.77
C LEU A 339 10.26 23.88 13.92
N ARG A 340 11.58 23.64 13.93
CA ARG A 340 12.29 22.97 15.04
C ARG A 340 12.58 23.90 16.22
N LYS A 341 12.10 25.15 16.18
CA LYS A 341 12.32 26.17 17.22
C LYS A 341 13.81 26.38 17.54
N GLY A 342 14.68 26.31 16.53
CA GLY A 342 16.12 26.53 16.68
C GLY A 342 16.93 25.34 17.21
N THR A 343 16.37 24.13 17.24
CA THR A 343 17.10 22.86 17.49
C THR A 343 17.48 22.15 16.19
#